data_AF-A3LQ54-F1
#
_entry.id   AF-A3LQ54-F1
#
_cell.length_a   1.000
_cell.length_b   1.000
_cell.length_c   1.000
_cell.angle_alpha   90.00
_cell.angle_beta   90.00
_cell.angle_gamma   90.00
#
_symmetry.space_group_name_H-M   'P 1'
#
loop_
_entity.id
_entity.type
_entity.pdbx_description
1 polymer ?
#
loop_
_entity_poly.entity_id
_entity_poly.type
_entity_poly.pdbx_seq_one_letter_code
_entity_poly.pdbx_strand_id
1 'polypeptide(L)'
;MTISVETTSLFDELQDDYKNQKTVKQLGDLLRSEDFRSSDDIHSHISKLVEYVNQSIADYMACLMSSEYSEIGPVTAVLLEYLRVLVNFTADSDRNRDYLTTRSAPEVDILWRTLGEAVSYPTELKHAGEVADRVVVLVSQFFRGTTEHDRYLKFIYSYKFFYSLFHVLVGQYCVERPDFDIMETQLLIEVISELVDANIDNLATDAVCKERTFEYISQFLSFLEISVRRFDDLEKQHDIADIDEVIANLISIIFSLSASEEIYNIGNIRVIERLLKILSILPTKLSSNTMNRRKLFSTSGRLSSLKNYGNIEDLYLCIDYFRRTETEAIDSYALAASSIILGNFITSRETADQIISLIDKRIGMSKFFHLYFHNFTINDVIQLQAVHLLSNIMTPTNANLIFANYDLLFNKYTKIIVDNRNYYQEVLNIYLKFIKSLVRASLSFAKEKNIMDYCSMWQYLFTNVEESVSINEVKLLIVQALIQFQGKDDSVTTVNAVDCIRSVLNTAICPLESTNIPIQYILEKLKTLGILFHTLTSNGASLQYLVEKFFNNDAELFKEKFLTIYGSFLEQLKSQVLDPSSAQNESQFAVLLNNSKFVAGTTVSFLKNRDLKENESLDDIISLVIST
;
A
#
# COMPACT_ATOMS: atom_id res chain seq x y z
N MET A 1 48.16 26.73 20.18
CA MET A 1 49.61 26.46 20.08
C MET A 1 49.92 24.98 20.35
N THR A 2 49.51 24.39 21.48
CA THR A 2 49.80 22.97 21.77
C THR A 2 49.15 21.99 20.77
N ILE A 3 47.88 22.21 20.41
CA ILE A 3 47.15 21.39 19.42
C ILE A 3 47.88 21.39 18.06
N SER A 4 48.15 22.58 17.51
CA SER A 4 48.87 22.78 16.24
C SER A 4 50.23 22.07 16.17
N VAL A 5 51.02 22.11 17.25
CA VAL A 5 52.34 21.48 17.30
C VAL A 5 52.22 19.95 17.31
N GLU A 6 51.26 19.41 18.06
CA GLU A 6 51.06 17.97 18.19
C GLU A 6 50.49 17.36 16.90
N THR A 7 49.52 18.01 16.25
CA THR A 7 48.96 17.52 14.99
C THR A 7 49.96 17.61 13.84
N THR A 8 50.69 18.72 13.73
CA THR A 8 51.69 18.90 12.65
C THR A 8 52.81 17.86 12.75
N SER A 9 53.30 17.58 13.97
CA SER A 9 54.32 16.55 14.19
C SER A 9 53.87 15.16 13.73
N LEU A 10 52.60 14.79 13.94
CA LEU A 10 52.08 13.49 13.49
C LEU A 10 51.93 13.44 11.97
N PHE A 11 51.52 14.54 11.33
CA PHE A 11 51.44 14.60 9.86
C PHE A 11 52.82 14.59 9.20
N ASP A 12 53.84 15.20 9.81
CA ASP A 12 55.22 15.12 9.35
C ASP A 12 55.73 13.65 9.42
N GLU A 13 55.46 12.96 10.53
CA GLU A 13 55.79 11.53 10.66
C GLU A 13 55.08 10.64 9.62
N LEU A 14 53.79 10.91 9.35
CA LEU A 14 53.03 10.18 8.33
C LEU A 14 53.46 10.54 6.89
N GLN A 15 54.02 11.74 6.68
CA GLN A 15 54.58 12.12 5.40
C GLN A 15 55.84 11.32 5.07
N ASP A 16 56.63 10.98 6.08
CA ASP A 16 57.83 10.14 5.93
C ASP A 16 57.48 8.64 5.86
N ASP A 17 56.50 8.18 6.65
CA ASP A 17 56.00 6.80 6.63
C ASP A 17 54.50 6.72 6.94
N TYR A 18 53.67 6.80 5.91
CA TYR A 18 52.21 6.71 6.06
C TYR A 18 51.75 5.33 6.55
N LYS A 19 52.61 4.29 6.54
CA LYS A 19 52.30 2.96 7.06
C LYS A 19 52.58 2.82 8.56
N ASN A 20 53.07 3.87 9.21
CA ASN A 20 53.35 3.85 10.64
C ASN A 20 52.07 3.75 11.47
N GLN A 21 51.64 2.52 11.75
CA GLN A 21 50.43 2.20 12.49
C GLN A 21 50.35 2.92 13.85
N LYS A 22 51.49 3.10 14.53
CA LYS A 22 51.52 3.74 15.85
C LYS A 22 51.15 5.23 15.74
N THR A 23 51.68 5.92 14.74
CA THR A 23 51.38 7.34 14.49
C THR A 23 49.92 7.51 14.03
N VAL A 24 49.41 6.64 13.14
CA VAL A 24 47.98 6.65 12.75
C VAL A 24 47.08 6.41 13.97
N LYS A 25 47.46 5.48 14.85
CA LYS A 25 46.73 5.20 16.08
C LYS A 25 46.66 6.42 17.01
N GLN A 26 47.78 7.13 17.18
CA GLN A 26 47.85 8.35 17.97
C GLN A 26 46.96 9.45 17.38
N LEU A 27 46.98 9.63 16.06
CA LEU A 27 46.08 10.56 15.37
C LEU A 27 44.61 10.22 15.63
N GLY A 28 44.25 8.93 15.54
CA GLY A 28 42.91 8.46 15.85
C GLY A 28 42.49 8.74 17.29
N ASP A 29 43.41 8.59 18.25
CA ASP A 29 43.14 8.88 19.66
C ASP A 29 42.93 10.39 19.91
N LEU A 30 43.70 11.27 19.27
CA LEU A 30 43.52 12.73 19.36
C LEU A 30 42.16 13.17 18.82
N LEU A 31 41.75 12.62 17.67
CA LEU A 31 40.47 12.97 17.02
C LEU A 31 39.23 12.48 17.81
N ARG A 32 39.39 11.79 18.94
CA ARG A 32 38.27 11.56 19.87
C ARG A 32 37.83 12.84 20.59
N SER A 33 38.70 13.84 20.70
CA SER A 33 38.36 15.13 21.29
C SER A 33 37.83 16.11 20.24
N GLU A 34 36.69 16.74 20.54
CA GLU A 34 36.07 17.75 19.68
C GLU A 34 37.01 18.93 19.38
N ASP A 35 37.80 19.35 20.38
CA ASP A 35 38.77 20.45 20.23
C ASP A 35 39.77 20.20 19.11
N PHE A 36 40.17 18.94 18.91
CA PHE A 36 41.10 18.55 17.84
C PHE A 36 40.37 18.39 16.51
N ARG A 37 39.20 17.73 16.50
CA ARG A 37 38.41 17.51 15.27
C ARG A 37 37.97 18.80 14.59
N SER A 38 37.64 19.82 15.38
CA SER A 38 37.15 21.11 14.93
C SER A 38 38.26 22.15 14.73
N SER A 39 39.51 21.77 15.00
CA SER A 39 40.66 22.67 14.87
C SER A 39 41.01 22.96 13.41
N ASP A 40 41.36 24.21 13.11
CA ASP A 40 41.80 24.60 11.77
C ASP A 40 43.09 23.88 11.34
N ASP A 41 43.91 23.44 12.29
CA ASP A 41 45.13 22.66 12.04
C ASP A 41 44.81 21.29 11.42
N ILE A 42 43.81 20.55 11.93
CA ILE A 42 43.39 19.29 11.31
C ILE A 42 42.77 19.56 9.93
N HIS A 43 41.98 20.62 9.80
CA HIS A 43 41.38 21.00 8.51
C HIS A 43 42.41 21.35 7.44
N SER A 44 43.56 21.95 7.79
CA SER A 44 44.62 22.21 6.80
C SER A 44 45.31 20.94 6.29
N HIS A 45 45.15 19.81 6.99
CA HIS A 45 45.78 18.53 6.64
C HIS A 45 44.80 17.48 6.10
N ILE A 46 43.50 17.80 6.04
CA ILE A 46 42.43 16.87 5.65
C ILE A 46 42.64 16.24 4.27
N SER A 47 43.11 17.01 3.29
CA SER A 47 43.38 16.51 1.93
C SER A 47 44.47 15.43 1.96
N LYS A 48 45.59 15.71 2.64
CA LYS A 48 46.68 14.72 2.86
C LYS A 48 46.19 13.49 3.63
N LEU A 49 45.34 13.67 4.64
CA LEU A 49 44.77 12.55 5.38
C LEU A 49 43.97 11.62 4.45
N VAL A 50 43.11 12.19 3.60
CA VAL A 50 42.34 11.42 2.61
C VAL A 50 43.27 10.72 1.60
N GLU A 51 44.35 11.37 1.15
CA GLU A 51 45.37 10.75 0.31
C GLU A 51 46.03 9.54 0.99
N TYR A 52 46.39 9.64 2.28
CA TYR A 52 46.95 8.51 3.03
C TYR A 52 45.96 7.36 3.21
N VAL A 53 44.67 7.67 3.44
CA VAL A 53 43.63 6.63 3.48
C VAL A 53 43.51 5.94 2.13
N ASN A 54 43.45 6.69 1.03
CA ASN A 54 43.39 6.14 -0.32
C ASN A 54 44.57 5.23 -0.62
N GLN A 55 45.78 5.65 -0.24
CA GLN A 55 46.97 4.84 -0.41
C GLN A 55 46.90 3.55 0.42
N SER A 56 46.43 3.63 1.67
CA SER A 56 46.24 2.46 2.53
C SER A 56 45.18 1.49 1.97
N ILE A 57 44.11 1.98 1.33
CA ILE A 57 43.11 1.14 0.65
C ILE A 57 43.72 0.49 -0.59
N ALA A 58 44.47 1.24 -1.40
CA ALA A 58 45.13 0.72 -2.59
C ALA A 58 46.11 -0.42 -2.25
N ASP A 59 46.92 -0.23 -1.21
CA ASP A 59 47.83 -1.25 -0.70
C ASP A 59 47.09 -2.51 -0.22
N TYR A 60 45.98 -2.32 0.51
CA TYR A 60 45.12 -3.42 0.94
C TYR A 60 44.53 -4.20 -0.25
N MET A 61 44.00 -3.50 -1.26
CA MET A 61 43.46 -4.13 -2.47
C MET A 61 44.55 -4.85 -3.28
N ALA A 62 45.75 -4.27 -3.39
CA ALA A 62 46.88 -4.92 -4.04
C ALA A 62 47.26 -6.23 -3.33
N CYS A 63 47.30 -6.24 -1.99
CA CYS A 63 47.53 -7.45 -1.21
C CYS A 63 46.43 -8.49 -1.41
N LEU A 64 45.16 -8.10 -1.46
CA LEU A 64 44.03 -9.00 -1.72
C LEU A 64 44.11 -9.68 -3.10
N MET A 65 44.60 -8.96 -4.12
CA MET A 65 44.78 -9.50 -5.48
C MET A 65 46.06 -10.34 -5.62
N SER A 66 47.00 -10.21 -4.68
CA SER A 66 48.25 -10.97 -4.70
C SER A 66 48.07 -12.38 -4.12
N SER A 67 48.90 -13.33 -4.55
CA SER A 67 48.95 -14.68 -3.98
C SER A 67 49.64 -14.74 -2.59
N GLU A 68 50.15 -13.62 -2.09
CA GLU A 68 50.99 -13.54 -0.88
C GLU A 68 50.18 -13.11 0.35
N TYR A 69 49.34 -14.04 0.84
CA TYR A 69 48.47 -13.82 2.00
C TYR A 69 49.18 -13.53 3.33
N SER A 70 50.51 -13.68 3.43
CA SER A 70 51.26 -13.40 4.67
C SER A 70 51.38 -11.91 4.99
N GLU A 71 51.26 -11.03 3.99
CA GLU A 71 51.43 -9.58 4.16
C GLU A 71 50.12 -8.83 4.41
N ILE A 72 48.97 -9.49 4.23
CA ILE A 72 47.67 -8.83 4.34
C ILE A 72 47.38 -8.35 5.77
N GLY A 73 47.79 -9.11 6.79
CA GLY A 73 47.50 -8.80 8.19
C GLY A 73 48.03 -7.42 8.63
N PRO A 74 49.34 -7.13 8.45
CA PRO A 74 49.91 -5.82 8.73
C PRO A 74 49.26 -4.68 7.95
N VAL A 75 48.99 -4.88 6.64
CA VAL A 75 48.35 -3.85 5.79
C VAL A 75 46.92 -3.57 6.23
N THR A 76 46.15 -4.61 6.54
CA THR A 76 44.80 -4.47 7.11
C THR A 76 44.83 -3.74 8.45
N ALA A 77 45.81 -4.03 9.32
CA ALA A 77 45.91 -3.38 10.62
C ALA A 77 46.16 -1.86 10.52
N VAL A 78 46.92 -1.42 9.50
CA VAL A 78 47.09 0.02 9.20
C VAL A 78 45.80 0.62 8.65
N LEU A 79 45.14 -0.05 7.70
CA LEU A 79 43.88 0.44 7.12
C LEU A 79 42.78 0.60 8.18
N LEU A 80 42.65 -0.36 9.09
CA LEU A 80 41.67 -0.29 10.18
C LEU A 80 41.89 0.93 11.08
N GLU A 81 43.14 1.33 11.31
CA GLU A 81 43.47 2.55 12.06
C GLU A 81 43.11 3.81 11.26
N TYR A 82 43.34 3.84 9.95
CA TYR A 82 42.91 4.95 9.09
C TYR A 82 41.39 5.09 9.02
N LEU A 83 40.66 3.99 8.91
CA LEU A 83 39.21 4.01 8.96
C LEU A 83 38.71 4.49 10.34
N ARG A 84 39.37 4.08 11.43
CA ARG A 84 39.09 4.60 12.78
C ARG A 84 39.34 6.11 12.87
N VAL A 85 40.40 6.61 12.23
CA VAL A 85 40.67 8.05 12.09
C VAL A 85 39.52 8.74 11.37
N LEU A 86 39.01 8.21 10.25
CA LEU A 86 37.87 8.81 9.55
C LEU A 86 36.57 8.77 10.36
N VAL A 87 36.30 7.68 11.09
CA VAL A 87 35.14 7.56 11.99
C VAL A 87 35.19 8.67 13.03
N ASN A 88 36.33 8.82 13.72
CA ASN A 88 36.48 9.84 14.73
C ASN A 88 36.42 11.23 14.10
N PHE A 89 37.11 11.46 12.99
CA PHE A 89 37.13 12.73 12.27
C PHE A 89 35.72 13.22 11.89
N THR A 90 34.85 12.32 11.44
CA THR A 90 33.48 12.65 11.04
C THR A 90 32.47 12.66 12.19
N ALA A 91 32.87 12.29 13.40
CA ALA A 91 31.98 12.24 14.55
C ALA A 91 31.52 13.65 14.96
N ASP A 92 30.21 13.88 14.87
CA ASP A 92 29.50 15.11 15.25
C ASP A 92 30.12 16.38 14.64
N SER A 93 30.63 16.28 13.41
CA SER A 93 31.26 17.41 12.71
C SER A 93 30.79 17.51 11.25
N ASP A 94 29.76 18.32 11.03
CA ASP A 94 29.23 18.60 9.68
C ASP A 94 30.27 19.31 8.79
N ARG A 95 31.14 20.14 9.37
CA ARG A 95 32.27 20.74 8.64
C ARG A 95 33.20 19.69 8.04
N ASN A 96 33.46 18.60 8.78
CA ASN A 96 34.31 17.49 8.34
C ASN A 96 33.60 16.62 7.31
N ARG A 97 32.31 16.34 7.52
CA ARG A 97 31.46 15.60 6.58
C ARG A 97 31.33 16.35 5.25
N ASP A 98 31.15 17.67 5.29
CA ASP A 98 31.02 18.52 4.11
C ASP A 98 32.24 18.44 3.20
N TYR A 99 33.45 18.45 3.77
CA TYR A 99 34.65 18.21 2.99
C TYR A 99 34.61 16.86 2.29
N LEU A 100 34.25 15.80 3.00
CA LEU A 100 34.12 14.45 2.44
C LEU A 100 32.94 14.29 1.47
N THR A 101 32.12 15.33 1.27
CA THR A 101 31.12 15.39 0.19
C THR A 101 31.52 16.29 -0.99
N THR A 102 32.72 16.90 -0.94
CA THR A 102 33.18 17.86 -1.93
C THR A 102 33.59 17.17 -3.23
N ARG A 103 32.66 17.07 -4.18
CA ARG A 103 32.87 16.40 -5.49
C ARG A 103 33.98 17.02 -6.35
N SER A 104 34.39 18.26 -6.08
CA SER A 104 35.50 18.90 -6.78
C SER A 104 36.88 18.47 -6.28
N ALA A 105 36.97 17.77 -5.14
CA ALA A 105 38.21 17.24 -4.58
C ALA A 105 38.43 15.80 -5.12
N PRO A 106 39.40 15.56 -6.01
CA PRO A 106 39.60 14.25 -6.64
C PRO A 106 39.88 13.13 -5.64
N GLU A 107 40.60 13.42 -4.56
CA GLU A 107 40.94 12.46 -3.51
C GLU A 107 39.70 11.97 -2.75
N VAL A 108 38.67 12.80 -2.61
CA VAL A 108 37.39 12.44 -1.97
C VAL A 108 36.59 11.51 -2.88
N ASP A 109 36.58 11.77 -4.19
CA ASP A 109 35.91 10.89 -5.16
C ASP A 109 36.57 9.50 -5.22
N ILE A 110 37.91 9.46 -5.18
CA ILE A 110 38.69 8.21 -5.10
C ILE A 110 38.37 7.47 -3.80
N LEU A 111 38.30 8.17 -2.67
CA LEU A 111 38.00 7.58 -1.36
C LEU A 111 36.70 6.78 -1.38
N TRP A 112 35.59 7.42 -1.73
CA TRP A 112 34.29 6.74 -1.66
C TRP A 112 34.16 5.61 -2.68
N ARG A 113 34.73 5.76 -3.88
CA ARG A 113 34.75 4.69 -4.88
C ARG A 113 35.56 3.48 -4.37
N THR A 114 36.78 3.71 -3.90
CA THR A 114 37.67 2.64 -3.46
C THR A 114 37.21 1.97 -2.16
N LEU A 115 36.55 2.71 -1.26
CA LEU A 115 35.89 2.11 -0.08
C LEU A 115 34.77 1.15 -0.48
N GLY A 116 33.91 1.54 -1.44
CA GLY A 116 32.86 0.67 -1.96
C GLY A 116 33.41 -0.60 -2.60
N GLU A 117 34.49 -0.48 -3.36
CA GLU A 117 35.21 -1.62 -3.95
C GLU A 117 35.84 -2.52 -2.87
N ALA A 118 36.52 -1.93 -1.89
CA ALA A 118 37.23 -2.65 -0.82
C ALA A 118 36.31 -3.55 0.01
N VAL A 119 35.07 -3.13 0.26
CA VAL A 119 34.08 -3.94 1.00
C VAL A 119 33.33 -4.94 0.12
N SER A 120 33.42 -4.82 -1.21
CA SER A 120 32.76 -5.73 -2.15
C SER A 120 33.56 -7.01 -2.44
N TYR A 121 34.79 -7.14 -1.93
CA TYR A 121 35.61 -8.33 -2.11
C TYR A 121 35.07 -9.54 -1.32
N PRO A 122 35.28 -10.78 -1.83
CA PRO A 122 34.82 -11.99 -1.15
C PRO A 122 35.33 -12.08 0.28
N THR A 123 34.41 -12.27 1.20
CA THR A 123 34.64 -12.07 2.64
C THR A 123 35.04 -13.35 3.38
N GLU A 124 35.35 -14.41 2.64
CA GLU A 124 35.90 -15.66 3.15
C GLU A 124 37.27 -15.47 3.81
N LEU A 125 37.93 -14.34 3.53
CA LEU A 125 39.15 -13.91 4.21
C LEU A 125 38.77 -13.14 5.49
N LYS A 126 39.22 -13.65 6.66
CA LYS A 126 38.98 -13.01 7.97
C LYS A 126 39.21 -11.49 7.97
N HIS A 127 40.28 -11.04 7.33
CA HIS A 127 40.66 -9.62 7.27
C HIS A 127 39.71 -8.76 6.43
N ALA A 128 39.02 -9.32 5.44
CA ALA A 128 38.00 -8.61 4.67
C ALA A 128 36.73 -8.36 5.50
N GLY A 129 36.42 -9.26 6.43
CA GLY A 129 35.42 -9.08 7.49
C GLY A 129 35.61 -7.78 8.26
N GLU A 130 36.78 -7.67 8.91
CA GLU A 130 37.12 -6.55 9.80
C GLU A 130 37.08 -5.18 9.10
N VAL A 131 37.51 -5.13 7.83
CA VAL A 131 37.46 -3.90 7.02
C VAL A 131 36.02 -3.51 6.72
N ALA A 132 35.18 -4.46 6.29
CA ALA A 132 33.77 -4.20 6.01
C ALA A 132 33.03 -3.68 7.25
N ASP A 133 33.20 -4.33 8.40
CA ASP A 133 32.58 -3.89 9.67
C ASP A 133 32.98 -2.45 10.02
N ARG A 134 34.27 -2.11 9.84
CA ARG A 134 34.76 -0.76 10.12
C ARG A 134 34.21 0.28 9.13
N VAL A 135 34.02 -0.08 7.87
CA VAL A 135 33.36 0.79 6.87
C VAL A 135 31.89 0.98 7.18
N VAL A 136 31.18 -0.06 7.64
CA VAL A 136 29.78 0.08 8.10
C VAL A 136 29.69 1.07 9.26
N VAL A 137 30.62 0.99 10.23
CA VAL A 137 30.72 1.98 11.33
C VAL A 137 30.99 3.38 10.81
N LEU A 138 31.90 3.54 9.83
CA LEU A 138 32.16 4.84 9.21
C LEU A 138 30.92 5.42 8.54
N VAL A 139 30.21 4.61 7.75
CA VAL A 139 29.00 5.03 7.04
C VAL A 139 27.90 5.43 8.04
N SER A 140 27.64 4.60 9.05
CA SER A 140 26.68 4.93 10.12
C SER A 140 27.03 6.26 10.82
N GLN A 141 28.30 6.44 11.20
CA GLN A 141 28.74 7.67 11.87
C GLN A 141 28.66 8.91 10.96
N PHE A 142 28.76 8.73 9.64
CA PHE A 142 28.78 9.81 8.67
C PHE A 142 27.47 10.60 8.61
N PHE A 143 26.33 9.95 8.86
CA PHE A 143 25.01 10.60 8.85
C PHE A 143 24.34 10.68 10.24
N ARG A 144 25.03 10.23 11.30
CA ARG A 144 24.51 10.28 12.68
C ARG A 144 24.63 11.68 13.29
N GLY A 145 23.62 12.12 14.04
CA GLY A 145 23.72 13.35 14.84
C GLY A 145 23.84 14.64 14.03
N THR A 146 23.30 14.68 12.81
CA THR A 146 23.30 15.87 11.93
C THR A 146 21.88 16.28 11.52
N THR A 147 21.69 17.56 11.23
CA THR A 147 20.47 18.07 10.57
C THR A 147 20.47 17.81 9.06
N GLU A 148 21.63 17.50 8.46
CA GLU A 148 21.83 17.27 7.03
C GLU A 148 21.79 15.78 6.66
N HIS A 149 21.12 14.97 7.48
CA HIS A 149 21.05 13.51 7.40
C HIS A 149 20.72 12.97 6.00
N ASP A 150 19.59 13.42 5.42
CA ASP A 150 19.15 13.00 4.08
C ASP A 150 20.16 13.35 2.98
N ARG A 151 20.86 14.49 3.11
CA ARG A 151 21.86 14.94 2.14
C ARG A 151 23.05 13.98 2.12
N TYR A 152 23.51 13.56 3.30
CA TYR A 152 24.62 12.61 3.42
C TYR A 152 24.21 11.20 2.95
N LEU A 153 23.02 10.71 3.30
CA LEU A 153 22.52 9.42 2.79
C LEU A 153 22.42 9.38 1.25
N LYS A 154 21.89 10.44 0.63
CA LYS A 154 21.84 10.57 -0.84
C LYS A 154 23.23 10.63 -1.47
N PHE A 155 24.18 11.29 -0.80
CA PHE A 155 25.57 11.32 -1.25
C PHE A 155 26.19 9.91 -1.22
N ILE A 156 26.07 9.17 -0.12
CA ILE A 156 26.58 7.80 0.00
C ILE A 156 25.94 6.87 -1.03
N TYR A 157 24.62 6.97 -1.23
CA TYR A 157 23.91 6.21 -2.26
C TYR A 157 24.42 6.50 -3.67
N SER A 158 24.83 7.74 -3.97
CA SER A 158 25.38 8.11 -5.28
C SER A 158 26.68 7.38 -5.63
N TYR A 159 27.42 6.90 -4.62
CA TYR A 159 28.59 6.04 -4.76
C TYR A 159 28.26 4.55 -4.79
N LYS A 160 26.98 4.18 -4.94
CA LYS A 160 26.52 2.78 -5.08
C LYS A 160 26.81 1.90 -3.85
N PHE A 161 26.97 2.52 -2.67
CA PHE A 161 27.24 1.81 -1.42
C PHE A 161 26.16 0.80 -1.02
N PHE A 162 24.89 1.05 -1.37
CA PHE A 162 23.82 0.07 -1.13
C PHE A 162 24.19 -1.32 -1.67
N TYR A 163 24.73 -1.38 -2.88
CA TYR A 163 25.13 -2.65 -3.52
C TYR A 163 26.30 -3.30 -2.77
N SER A 164 27.30 -2.52 -2.41
CA SER A 164 28.48 -2.99 -1.66
C SER A 164 28.09 -3.53 -0.29
N LEU A 165 27.23 -2.82 0.45
CA LEU A 165 26.73 -3.25 1.75
C LEU A 165 25.82 -4.48 1.67
N PHE A 166 25.00 -4.58 0.61
CA PHE A 166 24.24 -5.80 0.34
C PHE A 166 25.14 -7.00 0.08
N HIS A 167 26.22 -6.81 -0.70
CA HIS A 167 27.22 -7.85 -0.95
C HIS A 167 27.93 -8.30 0.34
N VAL A 168 28.25 -7.36 1.25
CA VAL A 168 28.76 -7.68 2.59
C VAL A 168 27.75 -8.54 3.35
N LEU A 169 26.48 -8.11 3.41
CA LEU A 169 25.43 -8.84 4.13
C LEU A 169 25.28 -10.28 3.62
N VAL A 170 25.18 -10.49 2.30
CA VAL A 170 25.01 -11.83 1.73
C VAL A 170 26.31 -12.66 1.80
N GLY A 171 27.46 -12.05 1.54
CA GLY A 171 28.74 -12.75 1.48
C GLY A 171 29.28 -13.16 2.85
N GLN A 172 29.23 -12.26 3.85
CA GLN A 172 29.72 -12.53 5.21
C GLN A 172 28.73 -13.33 6.04
N TYR A 173 27.46 -12.98 5.91
CA TYR A 173 26.41 -13.41 6.83
C TYR A 173 25.43 -14.36 6.15
N CYS A 174 25.90 -15.13 5.17
CA CYS A 174 25.09 -16.09 4.46
C CYS A 174 24.32 -17.00 5.44
N VAL A 175 23.02 -17.11 5.19
CA VAL A 175 21.98 -17.76 6.00
C VAL A 175 22.25 -19.23 6.34
N GLU A 176 23.17 -19.88 5.61
CA GLU A 176 23.45 -21.31 5.75
C GLU A 176 24.37 -21.66 6.94
N ARG A 177 24.87 -20.67 7.70
CA ARG A 177 25.69 -20.91 8.90
C ARG A 177 24.81 -21.30 10.11
N PRO A 178 24.96 -22.52 10.68
CA PRO A 178 24.14 -22.99 11.82
C PRO A 178 24.22 -22.08 13.06
N ASP A 179 25.33 -21.40 13.20
CA ASP A 179 25.76 -20.57 14.33
C ASP A 179 25.68 -19.07 14.03
N PHE A 180 25.06 -18.68 12.90
CA PHE A 180 24.83 -17.27 12.57
C PHE A 180 23.95 -16.59 13.62
N ASP A 181 24.43 -15.50 14.20
CA ASP A 181 23.62 -14.62 15.03
C ASP A 181 23.25 -13.37 14.21
N ILE A 182 21.96 -13.18 13.96
CA ILE A 182 21.46 -12.03 13.19
C ILE A 182 21.86 -10.70 13.86
N MET A 183 22.03 -10.70 15.19
CA MET A 183 22.40 -9.49 15.93
C MET A 183 23.79 -8.97 15.55
N GLU A 184 24.69 -9.81 15.03
CA GLU A 184 25.97 -9.37 14.47
C GLU A 184 25.79 -8.43 13.26
N THR A 185 24.62 -8.46 12.61
CA THR A 185 24.31 -7.67 11.42
C THR A 185 23.41 -6.46 11.70
N GLN A 186 23.05 -6.17 12.96
CA GLN A 186 22.11 -5.09 13.32
C GLN A 186 22.51 -3.75 12.70
N LEU A 187 23.75 -3.30 12.92
CA LEU A 187 24.23 -2.02 12.40
C LEU A 187 24.22 -1.97 10.87
N LEU A 188 24.58 -3.08 10.20
CA LEU A 188 24.56 -3.16 8.74
C LEU A 188 23.13 -3.07 8.20
N ILE A 189 22.18 -3.75 8.84
CA ILE A 189 20.75 -3.71 8.48
C ILE A 189 20.18 -2.30 8.71
N GLU A 190 20.53 -1.64 9.82
CA GLU A 190 20.13 -0.26 10.13
C GLU A 190 20.61 0.70 9.02
N VAL A 191 21.91 0.68 8.70
CA VAL A 191 22.49 1.51 7.64
C VAL A 191 21.84 1.25 6.28
N ILE A 192 21.61 -0.02 5.92
CA ILE A 192 20.93 -0.37 4.67
C ILE A 192 19.49 0.17 4.67
N SER A 193 18.76 0.04 5.78
CA SER A 193 17.39 0.52 5.90
C SER A 193 17.32 2.03 5.69
N GLU A 194 18.19 2.79 6.34
CA GLU A 194 18.25 4.25 6.18
C GLU A 194 18.62 4.66 4.75
N LEU A 195 19.59 3.99 4.13
CA LEU A 195 19.97 4.24 2.74
C LEU A 195 18.80 3.98 1.78
N VAL A 196 18.04 2.90 2.00
CA VAL A 196 16.89 2.54 1.18
C VAL A 196 15.76 3.56 1.35
N ASP A 197 15.43 3.92 2.59
CA ASP A 197 14.32 4.83 2.89
C ASP A 197 14.60 6.25 2.37
N ALA A 198 15.83 6.76 2.50
CA ALA A 198 16.21 8.08 1.97
C ALA A 198 16.30 8.14 0.43
N ASN A 199 16.36 6.99 -0.25
CA ASN A 199 16.57 6.90 -1.70
C ASN A 199 15.49 6.10 -2.43
N ILE A 200 14.29 5.95 -1.85
CA ILE A 200 13.21 5.14 -2.43
C ILE A 200 12.86 5.54 -3.89
N ASP A 201 12.82 6.84 -4.18
CA ASP A 201 12.55 7.35 -5.54
C ASP A 201 13.67 7.03 -6.53
N ASN A 202 14.93 7.07 -6.06
CA ASN A 202 16.09 6.72 -6.86
C ASN A 202 16.15 5.21 -7.10
N LEU A 203 15.81 4.38 -6.11
CA LEU A 203 15.73 2.92 -6.24
C LEU A 203 14.68 2.49 -7.27
N ALA A 204 13.53 3.18 -7.30
CA ALA A 204 12.48 2.91 -8.27
C ALA A 204 12.89 3.20 -9.72
N THR A 205 13.91 4.04 -9.95
CA THR A 205 14.37 4.45 -11.29
C THR A 205 15.73 3.90 -11.68
N ASP A 206 16.54 3.41 -10.74
CA ASP A 206 17.86 2.82 -10.98
C ASP A 206 17.73 1.47 -11.73
N ALA A 207 18.28 1.41 -12.94
CA ALA A 207 18.24 0.22 -13.80
C ALA A 207 18.91 -1.01 -13.16
N VAL A 208 20.04 -0.81 -12.48
CA VAL A 208 20.77 -1.91 -11.81
C VAL A 208 19.96 -2.43 -10.63
N CYS A 209 19.30 -1.51 -9.90
CA CYS A 209 18.38 -1.91 -8.84
C CYS A 209 17.23 -2.72 -9.44
N LYS A 210 16.51 -2.22 -10.45
CA LYS A 210 15.37 -2.93 -11.07
C LYS A 210 15.70 -4.36 -11.51
N GLU A 211 16.86 -4.58 -12.11
CA GLU A 211 17.29 -5.91 -12.54
C GLU A 211 17.54 -6.89 -11.37
N ARG A 212 17.98 -6.38 -10.22
CA ARG A 212 18.36 -7.17 -9.04
C ARG A 212 17.44 -7.01 -7.83
N THR A 213 16.41 -6.15 -7.88
CA THR A 213 15.48 -5.87 -6.78
C THR A 213 14.88 -7.16 -6.24
N PHE A 214 14.57 -8.09 -7.14
CA PHE A 214 14.07 -9.41 -6.79
C PHE A 214 15.06 -10.24 -5.95
N GLU A 215 16.34 -10.26 -6.33
CA GLU A 215 17.41 -10.92 -5.58
C GLU A 215 17.49 -10.32 -4.18
N TYR A 216 17.45 -8.99 -4.08
CA TYR A 216 17.50 -8.26 -2.81
C TYR A 216 16.33 -8.62 -1.90
N ILE A 217 15.09 -8.52 -2.39
CA ILE A 217 13.88 -8.90 -1.65
C ILE A 217 13.96 -10.35 -1.17
N SER A 218 14.40 -11.27 -2.04
CA SER A 218 14.51 -12.69 -1.69
C SER A 218 15.53 -12.93 -0.57
N GLN A 219 16.68 -12.26 -0.60
CA GLN A 219 17.70 -12.41 0.45
C GLN A 219 17.25 -11.76 1.76
N PHE A 220 16.70 -10.55 1.75
CA PHE A 220 16.16 -9.92 2.96
C PHE A 220 15.02 -10.72 3.59
N LEU A 221 14.18 -11.38 2.77
CA LEU A 221 13.19 -12.32 3.28
C LEU A 221 13.83 -13.54 3.95
N SER A 222 15.02 -13.97 3.53
CA SER A 222 15.77 -15.05 4.20
C SER A 222 16.25 -14.65 5.56
N PHE A 223 16.84 -13.46 5.67
CA PHE A 223 17.22 -12.90 6.97
C PHE A 223 16.00 -12.77 7.87
N LEU A 224 14.91 -12.17 7.37
CA LEU A 224 13.68 -11.99 8.15
C LEU A 224 13.08 -13.33 8.61
N GLU A 225 13.02 -14.33 7.73
CA GLU A 225 12.46 -15.64 8.05
C GLU A 225 13.25 -16.33 9.18
N ILE A 226 14.58 -16.22 9.18
CA ILE A 226 15.43 -16.76 10.26
C ILE A 226 15.18 -16.01 11.55
N SER A 227 15.21 -14.67 11.53
CA SER A 227 15.01 -13.84 12.72
C SER A 227 13.68 -14.15 13.39
N VAL A 228 12.63 -14.32 12.59
CA VAL A 228 11.30 -14.67 13.09
C VAL A 228 11.24 -16.10 13.64
N ARG A 229 11.83 -17.08 12.94
CA ARG A 229 11.82 -18.49 13.40
C ARG A 229 12.66 -18.71 14.66
N ARG A 230 13.73 -17.94 14.83
CA ARG A 230 14.66 -18.03 15.98
C ARG A 230 14.35 -17.00 17.06
N PHE A 231 13.23 -16.28 16.97
CA PHE A 231 12.88 -15.21 17.88
C PHE A 231 12.99 -15.62 19.36
N ASP A 232 12.43 -16.78 19.73
CA ASP A 232 12.48 -17.28 21.11
C ASP A 232 13.91 -17.61 21.60
N ASP A 233 14.84 -17.93 20.70
CA ASP A 233 16.23 -18.18 21.04
C ASP A 233 17.06 -16.89 21.11
N LEU A 234 16.72 -15.92 20.26
CA LEU A 234 17.31 -14.58 20.29
C LEU A 234 16.88 -13.82 21.55
N GLU A 235 15.61 -13.89 21.95
CA GLU A 235 15.07 -13.25 23.17
C GLU A 235 15.76 -13.74 24.45
N LYS A 236 16.35 -14.95 24.44
CA LYS A 236 17.13 -15.47 25.58
C LYS A 236 18.52 -14.86 25.68
N GLN A 237 19.04 -14.30 24.59
CA GLN A 237 20.44 -13.86 24.45
C GLN A 237 20.56 -12.35 24.34
N HIS A 238 19.53 -11.68 23.82
CA HIS A 238 19.55 -10.26 23.45
C HIS A 238 18.30 -9.52 23.93
N ASP A 239 18.35 -8.19 23.94
CA ASP A 239 17.19 -7.37 24.26
C ASP A 239 16.12 -7.49 23.16
N ILE A 240 14.85 -7.57 23.55
CA ILE A 240 13.72 -7.59 22.62
C ILE A 240 13.69 -6.31 21.79
N ALA A 241 14.11 -5.17 22.35
CA ALA A 241 14.16 -3.90 21.63
C ALA A 241 15.09 -3.97 20.41
N ASP A 242 16.28 -4.57 20.58
CA ASP A 242 17.26 -4.71 19.49
C ASP A 242 16.74 -5.69 18.42
N ILE A 243 16.12 -6.81 18.85
CA ILE A 243 15.52 -7.79 17.92
C ILE A 243 14.36 -7.16 17.13
N ASP A 244 13.52 -6.36 17.80
CA ASP A 244 12.39 -5.66 17.16
C ASP A 244 12.88 -4.65 16.14
N GLU A 245 13.95 -3.91 16.44
CA GLU A 245 14.60 -2.99 15.50
C GLU A 245 15.13 -3.72 14.25
N VAL A 246 15.85 -4.83 14.43
CA VAL A 246 16.36 -5.64 13.29
C VAL A 246 15.21 -6.14 12.42
N ILE A 247 14.15 -6.68 13.02
CA ILE A 247 12.97 -7.18 12.28
C ILE A 247 12.25 -6.02 11.58
N ALA A 248 12.06 -4.88 12.24
CA ALA A 248 11.41 -3.71 11.67
C ALA A 248 12.20 -3.14 10.49
N ASN A 249 13.52 -3.06 10.58
CA ASN A 249 14.41 -2.59 9.51
C ASN A 249 14.38 -3.55 8.31
N LEU A 250 14.47 -4.87 8.53
CA LEU A 250 14.34 -5.87 7.45
C LEU A 250 12.99 -5.73 6.72
N ILE A 251 11.90 -5.55 7.47
CA ILE A 251 10.57 -5.35 6.90
C ILE A 251 10.49 -4.01 6.14
N SER A 252 11.11 -2.94 6.65
CA SER A 252 11.16 -1.64 5.98
C SER A 252 11.88 -1.74 4.63
N ILE A 253 13.05 -2.38 4.60
CA ILE A 253 13.82 -2.62 3.37
C ILE A 253 12.97 -3.38 2.34
N ILE A 254 12.36 -4.49 2.73
CA ILE A 254 11.51 -5.30 1.84
C ILE A 254 10.32 -4.46 1.32
N PHE A 255 9.68 -3.68 2.19
CA PHE A 255 8.57 -2.83 1.83
C PHE A 255 8.97 -1.74 0.83
N SER A 256 10.07 -1.05 1.07
CA SER A 256 10.60 0.02 0.21
C SER A 256 11.06 -0.53 -1.14
N LEU A 257 11.77 -1.67 -1.18
CA LEU A 257 12.16 -2.34 -2.42
C LEU A 257 10.95 -2.82 -3.24
N SER A 258 9.84 -3.21 -2.59
CA SER A 258 8.62 -3.61 -3.29
C SER A 258 7.86 -2.46 -3.96
N ALA A 259 8.28 -1.20 -3.76
CA ALA A 259 7.68 -0.04 -4.43
C ALA A 259 8.09 0.11 -5.90
N SER A 260 9.11 -0.62 -6.37
CA SER A 260 9.51 -0.61 -7.78
C SER A 260 8.36 -1.06 -8.69
N GLU A 261 8.01 -0.24 -9.69
CA GLU A 261 6.93 -0.52 -10.64
C GLU A 261 7.22 -1.73 -11.56
N GLU A 262 8.49 -2.08 -11.70
CA GLU A 262 8.96 -3.19 -12.54
C GLU A 262 10.00 -4.00 -11.76
N ILE A 263 9.67 -5.27 -11.52
CA ILE A 263 10.58 -6.24 -10.90
C ILE A 263 10.66 -7.45 -11.83
N TYR A 264 11.82 -7.66 -12.45
CA TYR A 264 12.04 -8.79 -13.35
C TYR A 264 12.04 -10.11 -12.57
N ASN A 265 11.59 -11.19 -13.21
CA ASN A 265 11.58 -12.56 -12.68
C ASN A 265 10.75 -12.80 -11.40
N ILE A 266 9.84 -11.89 -11.01
CA ILE A 266 9.02 -12.04 -9.80
C ILE A 266 8.21 -13.36 -9.77
N GLY A 267 7.79 -13.88 -10.92
CA GLY A 267 7.02 -15.12 -11.02
C GLY A 267 7.83 -16.42 -10.85
N ASN A 268 9.17 -16.34 -10.77
CA ASN A 268 10.04 -17.54 -10.76
C ASN A 268 10.45 -18.00 -9.35
N ILE A 269 10.15 -17.25 -8.28
CA ILE A 269 10.48 -17.63 -6.89
C ILE A 269 9.26 -17.48 -5.99
N ARG A 270 9.24 -18.33 -4.96
CA ARG A 270 8.30 -18.43 -3.82
C ARG A 270 8.34 -17.21 -2.87
N VAL A 271 8.51 -15.99 -3.39
CA VAL A 271 8.55 -14.76 -2.58
C VAL A 271 7.23 -14.57 -1.83
N ILE A 272 6.10 -14.72 -2.52
CA ILE A 272 4.76 -14.63 -1.93
C ILE A 272 4.54 -15.73 -0.89
N GLU A 273 4.92 -16.98 -1.18
CA GLU A 273 4.83 -18.08 -0.22
C GLU A 273 5.57 -17.74 1.09
N ARG A 274 6.77 -17.18 0.99
CA ARG A 274 7.58 -16.80 2.16
C ARG A 274 6.97 -15.63 2.92
N LEU A 275 6.48 -14.60 2.23
CA LEU A 275 5.76 -13.48 2.85
C LEU A 275 4.54 -13.96 3.65
N LEU A 276 3.70 -14.81 3.06
CA LEU A 276 2.52 -15.36 3.74
C LEU A 276 2.89 -16.23 4.94
N LYS A 277 3.97 -17.02 4.83
CA LYS A 277 4.51 -17.80 5.96
C LYS A 277 4.97 -16.88 7.08
N ILE A 278 5.81 -15.88 6.79
CA ILE A 278 6.33 -14.92 7.77
C ILE A 278 5.18 -14.17 8.46
N LEU A 279 4.19 -13.69 7.72
CA LEU A 279 2.97 -13.09 8.30
C LEU A 279 2.30 -14.02 9.33
N SER A 280 2.30 -15.33 9.07
CA SER A 280 1.66 -16.31 9.95
C SER A 280 2.47 -16.60 11.22
N ILE A 281 3.78 -16.37 11.22
CA ILE A 281 4.67 -16.70 12.35
C ILE A 281 5.32 -15.45 12.99
N LEU A 282 4.96 -14.24 12.55
CA LEU A 282 5.54 -13.01 13.09
C LEU A 282 5.25 -12.89 14.60
N PRO A 283 6.28 -12.68 15.46
CA PRO A 283 6.11 -12.73 16.90
C PRO A 283 5.18 -11.63 17.41
N THR A 284 4.27 -11.97 18.32
CA THR A 284 3.28 -11.01 18.84
C THR A 284 3.84 -10.05 19.88
N LYS A 285 5.01 -10.36 20.46
CA LYS A 285 5.70 -9.55 21.47
C LYS A 285 6.39 -8.30 20.91
N LEU A 286 6.55 -8.20 19.60
CA LEU A 286 7.17 -7.04 18.95
C LEU A 286 6.36 -5.77 19.22
N SER A 287 7.03 -4.68 19.60
CA SER A 287 6.35 -3.40 19.89
C SER A 287 5.70 -2.82 18.63
N SER A 288 6.34 -3.04 17.47
CA SER A 288 5.88 -2.57 16.16
C SER A 288 5.06 -3.62 15.37
N ASN A 289 4.55 -4.66 16.02
CA ASN A 289 3.89 -5.80 15.37
C ASN A 289 2.80 -5.40 14.35
N THR A 290 1.85 -4.52 14.73
CA THR A 290 0.79 -4.07 13.82
C THR A 290 1.35 -3.36 12.58
N MET A 291 2.33 -2.47 12.76
CA MET A 291 2.95 -1.76 11.63
C MET A 291 3.72 -2.72 10.72
N ASN A 292 4.47 -3.65 11.30
CA ASN A 292 5.23 -4.68 10.60
C ASN A 292 4.32 -5.58 9.76
N ARG A 293 3.18 -6.02 10.31
CA ARG A 293 2.16 -6.79 9.58
C ARG A 293 1.55 -5.99 8.43
N ARG A 294 1.24 -4.70 8.64
CA ARG A 294 0.73 -3.81 7.60
C ARG A 294 1.73 -3.66 6.45
N LYS A 295 3.02 -3.43 6.74
CA LYS A 295 4.09 -3.36 5.72
C LYS A 295 4.17 -4.66 4.91
N LEU A 296 4.23 -5.83 5.55
CA LEU A 296 4.28 -7.14 4.88
C LEU A 296 3.01 -7.43 4.05
N PHE A 297 1.83 -7.06 4.56
CA PHE A 297 0.56 -7.14 3.83
C PHE A 297 0.58 -6.25 2.57
N SER A 298 1.01 -4.99 2.70
CA SER A 298 1.14 -4.07 1.57
C SER A 298 2.19 -4.55 0.55
N THR A 299 3.32 -5.10 1.00
CA THR A 299 4.31 -5.74 0.12
C THR A 299 3.68 -6.85 -0.71
N SER A 300 2.87 -7.72 -0.09
CA SER A 300 2.17 -8.81 -0.79
C SER A 300 1.22 -8.26 -1.88
N GLY A 301 0.52 -7.17 -1.58
CA GLY A 301 -0.33 -6.46 -2.54
C GLY A 301 0.46 -5.84 -3.69
N ARG A 302 1.57 -5.15 -3.40
CA ARG A 302 2.43 -4.52 -4.42
C ARG A 302 3.00 -5.54 -5.39
N LEU A 303 3.62 -6.61 -4.88
CA LEU A 303 4.24 -7.64 -5.70
C LEU A 303 3.22 -8.38 -6.57
N SER A 304 2.05 -8.71 -6.04
CA SER A 304 0.99 -9.38 -6.81
C SER A 304 0.28 -8.49 -7.83
N SER A 305 0.40 -7.16 -7.71
CA SER A 305 -0.17 -6.19 -8.65
C SER A 305 0.71 -5.89 -9.86
N LEU A 306 1.95 -6.38 -9.88
CA LEU A 306 2.88 -6.16 -11.00
C LEU A 306 2.36 -6.81 -12.29
N LYS A 307 2.52 -6.12 -13.42
CA LYS A 307 2.00 -6.58 -14.72
C LYS A 307 2.55 -7.94 -15.17
N ASN A 308 3.76 -8.28 -14.73
CA ASN A 308 4.44 -9.54 -15.03
C ASN A 308 4.23 -10.61 -13.95
N TYR A 309 3.38 -10.36 -12.95
CA TYR A 309 2.98 -11.36 -11.98
C TYR A 309 2.00 -12.37 -12.62
N GLY A 310 2.30 -13.66 -12.50
CA GLY A 310 1.51 -14.72 -13.11
C GLY A 310 1.75 -16.10 -12.51
N ASN A 311 2.25 -16.17 -11.27
CA ASN A 311 2.59 -17.44 -10.63
C ASN A 311 1.33 -18.17 -10.15
N ILE A 312 0.97 -19.25 -10.85
CA ILE A 312 -0.22 -20.06 -10.53
C ILE A 312 -0.03 -20.82 -9.20
N GLU A 313 1.20 -21.19 -8.83
CA GLU A 313 1.47 -21.89 -7.56
C GLU A 313 1.07 -21.04 -6.35
N ASP A 314 1.28 -19.72 -6.43
CA ASP A 314 0.88 -18.79 -5.38
C ASP A 314 -0.65 -18.73 -5.23
N LEU A 315 -1.41 -18.88 -6.32
CA LEU A 315 -2.87 -18.93 -6.28
C LEU A 315 -3.36 -20.19 -5.56
N TYR A 316 -2.75 -21.34 -5.86
CA TYR A 316 -3.02 -22.58 -5.14
C TYR A 316 -2.71 -22.40 -3.65
N LEU A 317 -1.56 -21.82 -3.32
CA LEU A 317 -1.21 -21.56 -1.93
C LEU A 317 -2.25 -20.68 -1.22
N CYS A 318 -2.68 -19.58 -1.85
CA CYS A 318 -3.68 -18.67 -1.28
C CYS A 318 -5.02 -19.38 -0.98
N ILE A 319 -5.48 -20.25 -1.88
CA ILE A 319 -6.69 -21.07 -1.65
C ILE A 319 -6.48 -22.09 -0.54
N ASP A 320 -5.27 -22.65 -0.42
CA ASP A 320 -4.93 -23.56 0.68
C ASP A 320 -4.97 -22.88 2.04
N TYR A 321 -4.55 -21.62 2.14
CA TYR A 321 -4.65 -20.87 3.39
C TYR A 321 -6.09 -20.80 3.90
N PHE A 322 -7.07 -20.57 3.02
CA PHE A 322 -8.49 -20.64 3.40
C PHE A 322 -8.88 -22.05 3.84
N ARG A 323 -8.51 -23.09 3.08
CA ARG A 323 -8.83 -24.48 3.43
C ARG A 323 -8.29 -24.88 4.81
N ARG A 324 -7.06 -24.46 5.13
CA ARG A 324 -6.38 -24.79 6.39
C ARG A 324 -7.08 -24.20 7.62
N THR A 325 -7.86 -23.13 7.46
CA THR A 325 -8.65 -22.56 8.58
C THR A 325 -9.64 -23.54 9.20
N GLU A 326 -9.97 -24.65 8.53
CA GLU A 326 -10.79 -25.72 9.09
C GLU A 326 -10.10 -26.48 10.23
N THR A 327 -8.78 -26.58 10.17
CA THR A 327 -7.99 -27.45 11.07
C THR A 327 -7.06 -26.65 11.99
N GLU A 328 -6.75 -25.42 11.64
CA GLU A 328 -5.79 -24.59 12.37
C GLU A 328 -6.16 -23.10 12.31
N ALA A 329 -5.74 -22.36 13.33
CA ALA A 329 -5.86 -20.91 13.34
C ALA A 329 -4.83 -20.31 12.39
N ILE A 330 -5.30 -19.68 11.32
CA ILE A 330 -4.47 -18.95 10.35
C ILE A 330 -4.50 -17.46 10.68
N ASP A 331 -3.36 -16.80 10.51
CA ASP A 331 -3.25 -15.36 10.71
C ASP A 331 -4.15 -14.56 9.75
N SER A 332 -4.88 -13.60 10.30
CA SER A 332 -5.82 -12.78 9.55
C SER A 332 -5.16 -11.91 8.48
N TYR A 333 -3.92 -11.43 8.67
CA TYR A 333 -3.22 -10.71 7.61
C TYR A 333 -2.80 -11.64 6.48
N ALA A 334 -2.45 -12.90 6.78
CA ALA A 334 -2.15 -13.88 5.74
C ALA A 334 -3.39 -14.21 4.89
N LEU A 335 -4.58 -14.34 5.50
CA LEU A 335 -5.85 -14.50 4.77
C LEU A 335 -6.22 -13.25 3.95
N ALA A 336 -6.03 -12.06 4.54
CA ALA A 336 -6.25 -10.81 3.83
C ALA A 336 -5.32 -10.67 2.62
N ALA A 337 -4.02 -10.92 2.80
CA ALA A 337 -3.02 -10.89 1.73
C ALA A 337 -3.36 -11.92 0.65
N SER A 338 -3.73 -13.15 1.04
CA SER A 338 -4.18 -14.20 0.11
C SER A 338 -5.37 -13.73 -0.74
N SER A 339 -6.31 -12.99 -0.14
CA SER A 339 -7.45 -12.41 -0.86
C SER A 339 -7.00 -11.35 -1.86
N ILE A 340 -6.09 -10.45 -1.46
CA ILE A 340 -5.53 -9.44 -2.37
C ILE A 340 -4.80 -10.08 -3.54
N ILE A 341 -3.96 -11.08 -3.29
CA ILE A 341 -3.20 -11.78 -4.34
C ILE A 341 -4.15 -12.43 -5.36
N LEU A 342 -5.18 -13.16 -4.88
CA LEU A 342 -6.19 -13.76 -5.75
C LEU A 342 -6.98 -12.69 -6.52
N GLY A 343 -7.30 -11.56 -5.87
CA GLY A 343 -8.04 -10.47 -6.50
C GLY A 343 -7.24 -9.75 -7.57
N ASN A 344 -5.96 -9.47 -7.33
CA ASN A 344 -5.04 -8.82 -8.26
C ASN A 344 -4.77 -9.66 -9.52
N PHE A 345 -4.82 -10.99 -9.40
CA PHE A 345 -4.72 -11.88 -10.56
C PHE A 345 -5.92 -11.72 -11.53
N ILE A 346 -7.08 -11.26 -11.03
CA ILE A 346 -8.29 -11.08 -11.84
C ILE A 346 -8.23 -9.73 -12.56
N THR A 347 -7.67 -9.74 -13.76
CA THR A 347 -7.55 -8.56 -14.63
C THR A 347 -8.57 -8.55 -15.78
N SER A 348 -9.25 -9.68 -16.00
CA SER A 348 -10.21 -9.89 -17.09
C SER A 348 -11.32 -10.85 -16.69
N ARG A 349 -12.33 -11.02 -17.56
CA ARG A 349 -13.40 -12.00 -17.32
C ARG A 349 -12.86 -13.43 -17.34
N GLU A 350 -11.93 -13.72 -18.24
CA GLU A 350 -11.31 -15.04 -18.40
C GLU A 350 -10.53 -15.43 -17.13
N THR A 351 -9.74 -14.52 -16.56
CA THR A 351 -9.01 -14.77 -15.31
C THR A 351 -9.95 -14.87 -14.11
N ALA A 352 -11.07 -14.12 -14.09
CA ALA A 352 -12.11 -14.29 -13.09
C ALA A 352 -12.72 -15.71 -13.12
N ASP A 353 -13.09 -16.18 -14.31
CA ASP A 353 -13.68 -17.52 -14.49
C ASP A 353 -12.66 -18.63 -14.14
N GLN A 354 -11.36 -18.41 -14.43
CA GLN A 354 -10.29 -19.31 -13.98
C GLN A 354 -10.19 -19.40 -12.46
N ILE A 355 -10.15 -18.26 -11.75
CA ILE A 355 -10.09 -18.25 -10.28
C ILE A 355 -11.32 -18.88 -9.65
N ILE A 356 -12.52 -18.58 -10.18
CA ILE A 356 -13.77 -19.18 -9.70
C ILE A 356 -13.72 -20.70 -9.86
N SER A 357 -13.34 -21.19 -11.04
CA SER A 357 -13.18 -22.63 -11.31
C SER A 357 -12.14 -23.27 -10.38
N LEU A 358 -11.04 -22.57 -10.12
CA LEU A 358 -9.97 -23.04 -9.24
C LEU A 358 -10.43 -23.18 -7.78
N ILE A 359 -11.12 -22.16 -7.25
CA ILE A 359 -11.70 -22.19 -5.91
C ILE A 359 -12.73 -23.32 -5.82
N ASP A 360 -13.63 -23.42 -6.80
CA ASP A 360 -14.71 -24.41 -6.79
C ASP A 360 -14.17 -25.85 -6.82
N LYS A 361 -13.18 -26.12 -7.68
CA LYS A 361 -12.55 -27.45 -7.78
C LYS A 361 -11.84 -27.87 -6.49
N ARG A 362 -11.29 -26.92 -5.73
CA ARG A 362 -10.34 -27.20 -4.64
C ARG A 362 -10.98 -27.22 -3.26
N ILE A 363 -11.97 -26.36 -3.04
CA ILE A 363 -12.72 -26.27 -1.78
C ILE A 363 -14.23 -26.19 -1.99
N GLY A 364 -14.70 -25.71 -3.15
CA GLY A 364 -16.10 -25.44 -3.44
C GLY A 364 -16.47 -24.00 -3.08
N MET A 365 -17.19 -23.30 -3.96
CA MET A 365 -17.51 -21.88 -3.78
C MET A 365 -18.31 -21.58 -2.50
N SER A 366 -19.32 -22.40 -2.20
CA SER A 366 -20.14 -22.23 -0.99
C SER A 366 -19.27 -22.36 0.29
N LYS A 367 -18.39 -23.36 0.30
CA LYS A 367 -17.46 -23.59 1.41
C LYS A 367 -16.42 -22.48 1.51
N PHE A 368 -15.90 -21.98 0.39
CA PHE A 368 -15.00 -20.83 0.38
C PHE A 368 -15.63 -19.62 1.06
N PHE A 369 -16.86 -19.27 0.72
CA PHE A 369 -17.57 -18.16 1.37
C PHE A 369 -17.76 -18.40 2.87
N HIS A 370 -18.06 -19.64 3.27
CA HIS A 370 -18.18 -19.98 4.69
C HIS A 370 -16.86 -19.72 5.43
N LEU A 371 -15.74 -20.20 4.89
CA LEU A 371 -14.40 -19.99 5.47
C LEU A 371 -14.02 -18.50 5.45
N TYR A 372 -14.33 -17.78 4.38
CA TYR A 372 -14.06 -16.34 4.25
C TYR A 372 -14.83 -15.49 5.26
N PHE A 373 -16.11 -15.78 5.53
CA PHE A 373 -16.90 -14.95 6.43
C PHE A 373 -16.79 -15.39 7.90
N HIS A 374 -16.75 -16.69 8.18
CA HIS A 374 -16.73 -17.19 9.58
C HIS A 374 -15.33 -17.31 10.18
N ASN A 375 -14.35 -17.78 9.41
CA ASN A 375 -13.02 -18.09 9.96
C ASN A 375 -12.03 -16.94 9.82
N PHE A 376 -12.27 -16.02 8.88
CA PHE A 376 -11.45 -14.82 8.73
C PHE A 376 -11.85 -13.76 9.78
N THR A 377 -11.05 -13.67 10.84
CA THR A 377 -11.29 -12.70 11.91
C THR A 377 -10.66 -11.36 11.56
N ILE A 378 -11.46 -10.29 11.49
CA ILE A 378 -10.94 -8.93 11.26
C ILE A 378 -10.46 -8.31 12.57
N ASN A 379 -9.15 -8.09 12.67
CA ASN A 379 -8.47 -7.45 13.81
C ASN A 379 -7.93 -6.06 13.47
N ASP A 380 -7.81 -5.73 12.18
CA ASP A 380 -7.37 -4.42 11.68
C ASP A 380 -8.22 -4.02 10.46
N VAL A 381 -8.57 -2.74 10.37
CA VAL A 381 -9.40 -2.19 9.28
C VAL A 381 -8.77 -2.43 7.91
N ILE A 382 -7.44 -2.40 7.81
CA ILE A 382 -6.73 -2.64 6.53
C ILE A 382 -6.99 -4.04 5.97
N GLN A 383 -7.28 -5.03 6.82
CA GLN A 383 -7.59 -6.40 6.37
C GLN A 383 -8.88 -6.44 5.53
N LEU A 384 -9.78 -5.45 5.68
CA LEU A 384 -11.01 -5.37 4.89
C LEU A 384 -10.78 -4.98 3.44
N GLN A 385 -9.55 -4.59 3.04
CA GLN A 385 -9.20 -4.54 1.62
C GLN A 385 -9.40 -5.90 0.93
N ALA A 386 -9.40 -7.02 1.68
CA ALA A 386 -9.70 -8.36 1.19
C ALA A 386 -11.05 -8.49 0.46
N VAL A 387 -12.01 -7.58 0.67
CA VAL A 387 -13.28 -7.58 -0.09
C VAL A 387 -13.07 -7.28 -1.58
N HIS A 388 -11.87 -6.80 -1.96
CA HIS A 388 -11.43 -6.68 -3.34
C HIS A 388 -11.61 -7.98 -4.13
N LEU A 389 -11.22 -9.13 -3.55
CA LEU A 389 -11.45 -10.44 -4.16
C LEU A 389 -12.93 -10.67 -4.44
N LEU A 390 -13.78 -10.43 -3.44
CA LEU A 390 -15.22 -10.64 -3.55
C LEU A 390 -15.83 -9.80 -4.66
N SER A 391 -15.39 -8.56 -4.83
CA SER A 391 -15.82 -7.72 -5.95
C SER A 391 -15.45 -8.31 -7.30
N ASN A 392 -14.29 -8.95 -7.43
CA ASN A 392 -13.77 -9.44 -8.70
C ASN A 392 -14.34 -10.82 -9.09
N ILE A 393 -14.64 -11.68 -8.10
CA ILE A 393 -15.32 -12.98 -8.33
C ILE A 393 -16.85 -12.84 -8.32
N MET A 394 -17.38 -11.61 -8.25
CA MET A 394 -18.81 -11.39 -8.12
C MET A 394 -19.54 -11.92 -9.34
N THR A 395 -20.27 -13.00 -9.14
CA THR A 395 -21.24 -13.52 -10.10
C THR A 395 -22.61 -13.43 -9.48
N PRO A 396 -23.64 -13.49 -10.32
CA PRO A 396 -24.97 -13.70 -9.82
C PRO A 396 -25.03 -14.84 -8.75
N THR A 397 -24.54 -16.04 -9.04
CA THR A 397 -24.62 -17.17 -8.09
C THR A 397 -23.93 -16.88 -6.75
N ASN A 398 -22.78 -16.19 -6.80
CA ASN A 398 -22.02 -15.81 -5.61
C ASN A 398 -22.74 -14.76 -4.77
N ALA A 399 -23.41 -13.78 -5.40
CA ALA A 399 -24.22 -12.79 -4.67
C ALA A 399 -25.34 -13.45 -3.85
N ASN A 400 -26.01 -14.46 -4.43
CA ASN A 400 -27.04 -15.22 -3.73
C ASN A 400 -26.48 -15.96 -2.49
N LEU A 401 -25.29 -16.57 -2.61
CA LEU A 401 -24.62 -17.21 -1.46
C LEU A 401 -24.34 -16.23 -0.33
N ILE A 402 -23.93 -14.99 -0.67
CA ILE A 402 -23.64 -13.94 0.31
C ILE A 402 -24.91 -13.55 1.06
N PHE A 403 -25.95 -13.14 0.32
CA PHE A 403 -27.20 -12.66 0.92
C PHE A 403 -27.95 -13.73 1.70
N ALA A 404 -27.89 -14.99 1.27
CA ALA A 404 -28.57 -16.09 1.93
C ALA A 404 -28.01 -16.37 3.33
N ASN A 405 -26.69 -16.24 3.54
CA ASN A 405 -26.00 -16.91 4.65
C ASN A 405 -25.19 -16.02 5.60
N TYR A 406 -24.86 -14.76 5.27
CA TYR A 406 -23.84 -14.00 6.01
C TYR A 406 -24.27 -12.59 6.43
N ASP A 407 -25.54 -12.41 6.76
CA ASP A 407 -26.16 -11.13 7.10
C ASP A 407 -25.47 -10.37 8.25
N LEU A 408 -25.24 -11.04 9.38
CA LEU A 408 -24.63 -10.46 10.58
C LEU A 408 -23.17 -10.04 10.34
N LEU A 409 -22.43 -10.83 9.59
CA LEU A 409 -21.01 -10.61 9.31
C LEU A 409 -20.82 -9.48 8.30
N PHE A 410 -21.70 -9.41 7.31
CA PHE A 410 -21.75 -8.30 6.37
C PHE A 410 -22.12 -6.97 7.05
N ASN A 411 -23.09 -6.97 7.97
CA ASN A 411 -23.41 -5.80 8.80
C ASN A 411 -22.21 -5.33 9.64
N LYS A 412 -21.45 -6.27 10.21
CA LYS A 412 -20.22 -5.97 10.95
C LYS A 412 -19.17 -5.29 10.06
N TYR A 413 -18.98 -5.76 8.84
CA TYR A 413 -18.03 -5.14 7.89
C TYR A 413 -18.44 -3.72 7.53
N THR A 414 -19.72 -3.50 7.18
CA THR A 414 -20.24 -2.14 6.92
C THR A 414 -19.94 -1.21 8.08
N LYS A 415 -20.26 -1.64 9.31
CA LYS A 415 -20.06 -0.80 10.49
C LYS A 415 -18.60 -0.43 10.70
N ILE A 416 -17.69 -1.41 10.69
CA ILE A 416 -16.25 -1.17 10.90
C ILE A 416 -15.70 -0.17 9.87
N ILE A 417 -16.05 -0.33 8.60
CA ILE A 417 -15.51 0.52 7.52
C ILE A 417 -16.06 1.94 7.62
N VAL A 418 -17.37 2.08 7.83
CA VAL A 418 -18.04 3.37 7.91
C VAL A 418 -17.59 4.17 9.14
N ASP A 419 -17.41 3.49 10.28
CA ASP A 419 -16.93 4.12 11.52
C ASP A 419 -15.49 4.64 11.39
N ASN A 420 -14.68 3.98 10.55
CA ASN A 420 -13.27 4.30 10.34
C ASN A 420 -12.98 5.06 9.04
N ARG A 421 -14.01 5.51 8.32
CA ARG A 421 -13.90 6.09 6.97
C ARG A 421 -12.94 7.28 6.84
N ASN A 422 -12.86 8.11 7.88
CA ASN A 422 -12.03 9.32 7.87
C ASN A 422 -10.52 9.00 7.87
N TYR A 423 -10.15 7.81 8.36
CA TYR A 423 -8.77 7.35 8.45
C TYR A 423 -8.40 6.39 7.31
N TYR A 424 -9.38 5.66 6.77
CA TYR A 424 -9.16 4.59 5.78
C TYR A 424 -10.03 4.75 4.53
N GLN A 425 -9.90 5.88 3.84
CA GLN A 425 -10.70 6.20 2.66
C GLN A 425 -10.54 5.18 1.53
N GLU A 426 -9.34 4.63 1.33
CA GLU A 426 -9.09 3.59 0.31
C GLU A 426 -9.88 2.31 0.60
N VAL A 427 -9.97 1.89 1.86
CA VAL A 427 -10.75 0.72 2.28
C VAL A 427 -12.23 0.95 2.02
N LEU A 428 -12.73 2.16 2.32
CA LEU A 428 -14.11 2.55 1.99
C LEU A 428 -14.36 2.47 0.47
N ASN A 429 -13.44 2.97 -0.35
CA ASN A 429 -13.61 2.96 -1.81
C ASN A 429 -13.67 1.53 -2.37
N ILE A 430 -12.80 0.64 -1.89
CA ILE A 430 -12.84 -0.79 -2.24
C ILE A 430 -14.17 -1.41 -1.79
N TYR A 431 -14.64 -1.05 -0.61
CA TYR A 431 -15.91 -1.53 -0.08
C TYR A 431 -17.11 -1.07 -0.92
N LEU A 432 -17.19 0.21 -1.27
CA LEU A 432 -18.26 0.73 -2.12
C LEU A 432 -18.27 0.07 -3.51
N LYS A 433 -17.10 -0.23 -4.08
CA LYS A 433 -16.99 -1.02 -5.32
C LYS A 433 -17.54 -2.44 -5.15
N PHE A 434 -17.25 -3.09 -4.02
CA PHE A 434 -17.81 -4.39 -3.69
C PHE A 434 -19.34 -4.33 -3.54
N ILE A 435 -19.88 -3.37 -2.78
CA ILE A 435 -21.32 -3.18 -2.60
C ILE A 435 -22.02 -2.98 -3.94
N LYS A 436 -21.48 -2.10 -4.79
CA LYS A 436 -21.99 -1.88 -6.15
C LYS A 436 -22.07 -3.18 -6.95
N SER A 437 -21.00 -3.97 -6.94
CA SER A 437 -20.94 -5.26 -7.65
C SER A 437 -21.95 -6.26 -7.09
N LEU A 438 -22.06 -6.35 -5.77
CA LEU A 438 -22.97 -7.25 -5.06
C LEU A 438 -24.45 -6.93 -5.39
N VAL A 439 -24.83 -5.65 -5.25
CA VAL A 439 -26.18 -5.18 -5.55
C VAL A 439 -26.51 -5.48 -7.02
N ARG A 440 -25.62 -5.11 -7.95
CA ARG A 440 -25.83 -5.33 -9.39
C ARG A 440 -25.99 -6.81 -9.74
N ALA A 441 -25.20 -7.69 -9.14
CA ALA A 441 -25.30 -9.12 -9.38
C ALA A 441 -26.60 -9.72 -8.81
N SER A 442 -27.12 -9.16 -7.71
CA SER A 442 -28.38 -9.60 -7.10
C SER A 442 -29.62 -9.30 -7.95
N LEU A 443 -29.58 -8.26 -8.79
CA LEU A 443 -30.65 -7.90 -9.74
C LEU A 443 -31.03 -9.07 -10.68
N SER A 444 -30.11 -10.01 -10.89
CA SER A 444 -30.28 -11.10 -11.85
C SER A 444 -31.01 -12.33 -11.31
N PHE A 445 -31.37 -12.41 -10.01
CA PHE A 445 -32.19 -13.53 -9.47
C PHE A 445 -33.45 -13.08 -8.79
N ALA A 446 -34.37 -14.03 -8.65
CA ALA A 446 -35.70 -13.84 -8.08
C ALA A 446 -35.98 -14.80 -6.90
N LYS A 447 -35.01 -15.14 -6.02
CA LYS A 447 -35.23 -16.16 -4.96
C LYS A 447 -34.85 -15.78 -3.52
N GLU A 448 -35.74 -16.22 -2.61
CA GLU A 448 -35.71 -16.51 -1.15
C GLU A 448 -35.15 -15.51 -0.12
N LYS A 449 -34.05 -14.79 -0.35
CA LYS A 449 -33.66 -13.65 0.51
C LYS A 449 -33.46 -12.41 -0.32
N ASN A 450 -34.16 -11.36 0.07
CA ASN A 450 -34.23 -10.14 -0.70
C ASN A 450 -33.09 -9.21 -0.25
N ILE A 451 -32.50 -8.45 -1.19
CA ILE A 451 -31.58 -7.35 -0.85
C ILE A 451 -32.19 -6.38 0.20
N MET A 452 -33.52 -6.40 0.30
CA MET A 452 -34.34 -5.67 1.26
C MET A 452 -34.22 -6.12 2.70
N ASP A 453 -33.73 -7.32 2.97
CA ASP A 453 -33.49 -7.78 4.34
C ASP A 453 -32.36 -6.96 5.02
N TYR A 454 -31.65 -6.13 4.24
CA TYR A 454 -30.49 -5.34 4.66
C TYR A 454 -30.77 -3.83 4.79
N CYS A 455 -32.04 -3.41 4.88
CA CYS A 455 -32.41 -1.98 4.92
C CYS A 455 -31.73 -1.16 6.01
N SER A 456 -31.61 -1.68 7.23
CA SER A 456 -30.94 -0.99 8.32
C SER A 456 -29.46 -0.72 8.01
N MET A 457 -28.82 -1.65 7.32
CA MET A 457 -27.44 -1.52 6.87
C MET A 457 -27.32 -0.47 5.75
N TRP A 458 -28.24 -0.47 4.79
CA TRP A 458 -28.29 0.54 3.72
C TRP A 458 -28.48 1.94 4.31
N GLN A 459 -29.43 2.11 5.23
CA GLN A 459 -29.63 3.36 5.96
C GLN A 459 -28.37 3.78 6.71
N TYR A 460 -27.72 2.85 7.43
CA TYR A 460 -26.48 3.15 8.14
C TYR A 460 -25.39 3.68 7.20
N LEU A 461 -25.20 3.00 6.06
CA LEU A 461 -24.23 3.39 5.05
C LEU A 461 -24.57 4.78 4.47
N PHE A 462 -25.84 5.04 4.15
CA PHE A 462 -26.28 6.29 3.52
C PHE A 462 -26.31 7.49 4.46
N THR A 463 -26.53 7.28 5.75
CA THR A 463 -26.52 8.36 6.75
C THR A 463 -25.11 8.75 7.15
N ASN A 464 -24.17 7.79 7.16
CA ASN A 464 -22.85 8.01 7.74
C ASN A 464 -21.74 8.19 6.69
N VAL A 465 -21.98 7.91 5.40
CA VAL A 465 -21.00 8.17 4.34
C VAL A 465 -21.40 9.45 3.61
N GLU A 466 -20.43 10.36 3.43
CA GLU A 466 -20.65 11.61 2.70
C GLU A 466 -21.11 11.36 1.26
N GLU A 467 -21.91 12.31 0.75
CA GLU A 467 -22.42 12.26 -0.62
C GLU A 467 -21.27 12.24 -1.62
N SER A 468 -21.22 11.17 -2.41
CA SER A 468 -20.19 10.91 -3.41
C SER A 468 -20.81 10.19 -4.60
N VAL A 469 -20.09 10.15 -5.73
CA VAL A 469 -20.55 9.44 -6.93
C VAL A 469 -20.80 7.96 -6.63
N SER A 470 -19.90 7.31 -5.90
CA SER A 470 -19.98 5.89 -5.59
C SER A 470 -21.16 5.54 -4.67
N ILE A 471 -21.42 6.34 -3.64
CA ILE A 471 -22.55 6.07 -2.74
C ILE A 471 -23.90 6.31 -3.43
N ASN A 472 -23.97 7.34 -4.29
CA ASN A 472 -25.16 7.59 -5.09
C ASN A 472 -25.43 6.44 -6.06
N GLU A 473 -24.43 5.93 -6.76
CA GLU A 473 -24.63 4.76 -7.62
C GLU A 473 -25.16 3.54 -6.85
N VAL A 474 -24.65 3.28 -5.64
CA VAL A 474 -25.14 2.22 -4.76
C VAL A 474 -26.61 2.43 -4.35
N LYS A 475 -26.96 3.65 -3.89
CA LYS A 475 -28.34 4.05 -3.57
C LYS A 475 -29.30 3.64 -4.68
N LEU A 476 -28.91 3.86 -5.92
CA LEU A 476 -29.80 3.68 -7.06
C LEU A 476 -29.90 2.26 -7.55
N LEU A 477 -28.78 1.52 -7.51
CA LEU A 477 -28.81 0.09 -7.77
C LEU A 477 -29.73 -0.62 -6.76
N ILE A 478 -29.78 -0.13 -5.52
CA ILE A 478 -30.75 -0.62 -4.52
C ILE A 478 -32.18 -0.27 -4.94
N VAL A 479 -32.47 0.96 -5.38
CA VAL A 479 -33.79 1.33 -5.92
C VAL A 479 -34.18 0.48 -7.14
N GLN A 480 -33.24 0.19 -8.04
CA GLN A 480 -33.50 -0.68 -9.19
C GLN A 480 -33.84 -2.11 -8.74
N ALA A 481 -33.08 -2.65 -7.78
CA ALA A 481 -33.34 -3.97 -7.21
C ALA A 481 -34.74 -4.03 -6.63
N LEU A 482 -35.07 -3.05 -5.82
CA LEU A 482 -36.37 -2.85 -5.21
C LEU A 482 -37.54 -2.99 -6.17
N ILE A 483 -37.49 -2.27 -7.29
CA ILE A 483 -38.54 -2.27 -8.31
C ILE A 483 -38.62 -3.62 -9.01
N GLN A 484 -37.47 -4.25 -9.32
CA GLN A 484 -37.43 -5.55 -9.99
C GLN A 484 -37.96 -6.69 -9.12
N PHE A 485 -37.68 -6.67 -7.80
CA PHE A 485 -38.09 -7.73 -6.88
C PHE A 485 -39.58 -7.66 -6.51
N GLN A 486 -40.16 -6.46 -6.38
CA GLN A 486 -41.55 -6.31 -5.94
C GLN A 486 -42.59 -6.49 -7.07
N GLY A 487 -42.16 -6.57 -8.34
CA GLY A 487 -43.04 -6.96 -9.45
C GLY A 487 -43.42 -8.45 -9.47
N LYS A 488 -42.90 -9.26 -8.52
CA LYS A 488 -43.05 -10.73 -8.52
C LYS A 488 -43.69 -11.35 -7.27
N ASP A 489 -43.76 -10.64 -6.14
CA ASP A 489 -44.36 -11.15 -4.91
C ASP A 489 -44.86 -10.00 -4.01
N ASP A 490 -46.18 -9.90 -3.83
CA ASP A 490 -46.85 -8.83 -3.08
C ASP A 490 -46.65 -8.90 -1.55
N SER A 491 -45.99 -9.96 -1.07
CA SER A 491 -45.99 -10.35 0.35
C SER A 491 -44.82 -9.86 1.20
N VAL A 492 -43.81 -9.17 0.64
CA VAL A 492 -42.49 -8.97 1.31
C VAL A 492 -42.02 -7.51 1.39
N THR A 493 -42.91 -6.55 1.68
CA THR A 493 -42.48 -5.18 2.03
C THR A 493 -42.72 -4.88 3.50
N THR A 494 -41.65 -4.91 4.30
CA THR A 494 -41.69 -4.42 5.69
C THR A 494 -41.73 -2.89 5.69
N VAL A 495 -42.34 -2.27 6.71
CA VAL A 495 -42.42 -0.80 6.84
C VAL A 495 -41.03 -0.14 6.76
N ASN A 496 -40.01 -0.77 7.35
CA ASN A 496 -38.62 -0.32 7.31
C ASN A 496 -38.04 -0.28 5.88
N ALA A 497 -38.48 -1.20 5.01
CA ALA A 497 -38.08 -1.20 3.61
C ALA A 497 -38.65 0.01 2.87
N VAL A 498 -39.93 0.34 3.10
CA VAL A 498 -40.60 1.49 2.47
C VAL A 498 -39.95 2.81 2.85
N ASP A 499 -39.59 3.01 4.12
CA ASP A 499 -38.93 4.25 4.55
C ASP A 499 -37.49 4.36 4.02
N CYS A 500 -36.76 3.25 3.96
CA CYS A 500 -35.45 3.20 3.31
C CYS A 500 -35.56 3.59 1.82
N ILE A 501 -36.54 3.03 1.10
CA ILE A 501 -36.81 3.34 -0.32
C ILE A 501 -37.10 4.82 -0.50
N ARG A 502 -38.00 5.38 0.33
CA ARG A 502 -38.38 6.80 0.25
C ARG A 502 -37.18 7.71 0.50
N SER A 503 -36.36 7.41 1.51
CA SER A 503 -35.13 8.17 1.79
C SER A 503 -34.17 8.16 0.60
N VAL A 504 -34.01 7.01 -0.04
CA VAL A 504 -33.09 6.84 -1.17
C VAL A 504 -33.63 7.51 -2.44
N LEU A 505 -34.93 7.36 -2.73
CA LEU A 505 -35.62 8.06 -3.82
C LEU A 505 -35.54 9.58 -3.66
N ASN A 506 -35.79 10.09 -2.45
CA ASN A 506 -35.69 11.52 -2.15
C ASN A 506 -34.27 12.04 -2.44
N THR A 507 -33.23 11.32 -2.04
CA THR A 507 -31.84 11.70 -2.34
C THR A 507 -31.62 11.81 -3.87
N ALA A 508 -32.12 10.83 -4.63
CA ALA A 508 -31.94 10.77 -6.08
C ALA A 508 -32.66 11.89 -6.83
N ILE A 509 -33.81 12.37 -6.33
CA ILE A 509 -34.63 13.40 -6.99
C ILE A 509 -34.45 14.82 -6.39
N CYS A 510 -33.75 14.96 -5.25
CA CYS A 510 -33.56 16.26 -4.61
C CYS A 510 -32.85 17.27 -5.52
N PRO A 511 -33.21 18.57 -5.45
CA PRO A 511 -32.46 19.65 -6.08
C PRO A 511 -30.98 19.63 -5.70
N LEU A 512 -30.16 20.21 -6.56
CA LEU A 512 -28.73 20.41 -6.36
C LEU A 512 -28.51 21.48 -5.28
N GLU A 513 -27.90 21.10 -4.15
CA GLU A 513 -27.76 21.95 -2.95
C GLU A 513 -26.81 23.16 -3.11
N SER A 514 -25.99 23.19 -4.17
CA SER A 514 -25.11 24.32 -4.48
C SER A 514 -25.06 24.62 -5.98
N THR A 515 -24.67 25.85 -6.33
CA THR A 515 -24.47 26.27 -7.72
C THR A 515 -23.12 25.82 -8.31
N ASN A 516 -22.22 25.28 -7.47
CA ASN A 516 -20.84 24.95 -7.84
C ASN A 516 -20.60 23.44 -7.79
N ILE A 517 -21.47 22.69 -8.47
CA ILE A 517 -21.45 21.23 -8.46
C ILE A 517 -20.64 20.70 -9.65
N PRO A 518 -19.74 19.73 -9.43
CA PRO A 518 -19.01 19.09 -10.52
C PRO A 518 -19.96 18.51 -11.59
N ILE A 519 -19.70 18.80 -12.87
CA ILE A 519 -20.50 18.30 -14.00
C ILE A 519 -20.65 16.77 -13.97
N GLN A 520 -19.60 16.04 -13.57
CA GLN A 520 -19.67 14.58 -13.38
C GLN A 520 -20.78 14.17 -12.43
N TYR A 521 -20.98 14.88 -11.33
CA TYR A 521 -22.04 14.57 -10.37
C TYR A 521 -23.43 14.75 -10.99
N ILE A 522 -23.62 15.82 -11.79
CA ILE A 522 -24.88 16.07 -12.50
C ILE A 522 -25.15 15.00 -13.55
N LEU A 523 -24.14 14.65 -14.36
CA LEU A 523 -24.25 13.60 -15.37
C LEU A 523 -24.62 12.25 -14.77
N GLU A 524 -24.00 11.88 -13.65
CA GLU A 524 -24.34 10.65 -12.96
C GLU A 524 -25.76 10.72 -12.39
N LYS A 525 -26.18 11.82 -11.77
CA LYS A 525 -27.56 12.02 -11.29
C LYS A 525 -28.60 11.96 -12.41
N LEU A 526 -28.28 12.45 -13.61
CA LEU A 526 -29.13 12.30 -14.78
C LEU A 526 -29.21 10.85 -15.24
N LYS A 527 -28.06 10.21 -15.51
CA LYS A 527 -28.01 8.80 -15.94
C LYS A 527 -28.77 7.89 -14.99
N THR A 528 -28.56 8.12 -13.70
CA THR A 528 -29.28 7.55 -12.56
C THR A 528 -30.80 7.60 -12.72
N LEU A 529 -31.36 8.79 -12.90
CA LEU A 529 -32.80 9.01 -13.00
C LEU A 529 -33.35 8.38 -14.28
N GLY A 530 -32.59 8.48 -15.37
CA GLY A 530 -32.95 7.87 -16.63
C GLY A 530 -33.07 6.35 -16.54
N ILE A 531 -32.10 5.69 -15.88
CA ILE A 531 -32.17 4.23 -15.65
C ILE A 531 -33.30 3.88 -14.70
N LEU A 532 -33.55 4.68 -13.64
CA LEU A 532 -34.66 4.48 -12.72
C LEU A 532 -36.00 4.45 -13.46
N PHE A 533 -36.34 5.51 -14.20
CA PHE A 533 -37.62 5.62 -14.91
C PHE A 533 -37.75 4.62 -16.05
N HIS A 534 -36.65 4.33 -16.76
CA HIS A 534 -36.63 3.27 -17.76
C HIS A 534 -36.96 1.91 -17.14
N THR A 535 -36.34 1.58 -16.01
CA THR A 535 -36.53 0.30 -15.32
C THR A 535 -37.94 0.16 -14.75
N LEU A 536 -38.49 1.23 -14.15
CA LEU A 536 -39.89 1.29 -13.72
C LEU A 536 -40.83 0.97 -14.89
N THR A 537 -40.63 1.63 -16.03
CA THR A 537 -41.45 1.45 -17.22
C THR A 537 -41.31 0.03 -17.79
N SER A 538 -40.08 -0.47 -17.96
CA SER A 538 -39.80 -1.79 -18.54
C SER A 538 -40.31 -2.95 -17.70
N ASN A 539 -40.43 -2.77 -16.39
CA ASN A 539 -41.02 -3.76 -15.48
C ASN A 539 -42.53 -3.59 -15.31
N GLY A 540 -43.17 -2.67 -16.03
CA GLY A 540 -44.61 -2.44 -15.97
C GLY A 540 -45.08 -1.80 -14.66
N ALA A 541 -44.19 -1.20 -13.86
CA ALA A 541 -44.59 -0.45 -12.68
C ALA A 541 -45.36 0.80 -13.12
N SER A 542 -46.60 0.94 -12.64
CA SER A 542 -47.42 2.14 -12.88
C SER A 542 -47.16 3.20 -11.81
N LEU A 543 -47.63 4.43 -12.06
CA LEU A 543 -47.62 5.47 -11.04
C LEU A 543 -48.42 5.08 -9.79
N GLN A 544 -49.59 4.46 -10.02
CA GLN A 544 -50.47 3.98 -8.97
C GLN A 544 -49.76 2.99 -8.05
N TYR A 545 -48.93 2.10 -8.63
CA TYR A 545 -48.12 1.16 -7.87
C TYR A 545 -47.14 1.85 -6.92
N LEU A 546 -46.47 2.93 -7.36
CA LEU A 546 -45.57 3.69 -6.47
C LEU A 546 -46.34 4.32 -5.31
N VAL A 547 -47.49 4.93 -5.59
CA VAL A 547 -48.35 5.58 -4.57
C VAL A 547 -48.83 4.56 -3.54
N GLU A 548 -49.34 3.42 -4.02
CA GLU A 548 -49.81 2.32 -3.19
C GLU A 548 -48.71 1.77 -2.28
N LYS A 549 -47.54 1.47 -2.86
CA LYS A 549 -46.49 0.71 -2.16
C LYS A 549 -45.52 1.57 -1.36
N PHE A 550 -45.17 2.76 -1.84
CA PHE A 550 -44.11 3.57 -1.20
C PHE A 550 -44.64 4.82 -0.50
N PHE A 551 -45.87 5.21 -0.81
CA PHE A 551 -46.50 6.39 -0.22
C PHE A 551 -47.80 6.04 0.52
N ASN A 552 -47.96 4.78 0.94
CA ASN A 552 -49.06 4.32 1.78
C ASN A 552 -50.46 4.66 1.23
N ASN A 553 -50.63 4.60 -0.10
CA ASN A 553 -51.85 5.04 -0.77
C ASN A 553 -52.18 6.55 -0.59
N ASP A 554 -51.23 7.34 -0.12
CA ASP A 554 -51.37 8.78 0.06
C ASP A 554 -50.81 9.52 -1.17
N ALA A 555 -51.74 9.93 -2.03
CA ALA A 555 -51.44 10.66 -3.24
C ALA A 555 -50.85 12.07 -2.96
N GLU A 556 -51.25 12.72 -1.86
CA GLU A 556 -50.67 14.03 -1.49
C GLU A 556 -49.27 13.86 -0.93
N LEU A 557 -48.99 12.79 -0.18
CA LEU A 557 -47.63 12.47 0.25
C LEU A 557 -46.70 12.17 -0.93
N PHE A 558 -47.18 11.43 -1.93
CA PHE A 558 -46.44 11.20 -3.18
C PHE A 558 -46.17 12.52 -3.92
N LYS A 559 -47.18 13.39 -4.00
CA LYS A 559 -47.05 14.71 -4.60
C LYS A 559 -45.99 15.56 -3.89
N GLU A 560 -46.10 15.71 -2.58
CA GLU A 560 -45.21 16.56 -1.76
C GLU A 560 -43.77 16.01 -1.73
N LYS A 561 -43.61 14.70 -1.48
CA LYS A 561 -42.30 14.09 -1.22
C LYS A 561 -41.60 13.59 -2.47
N PHE A 562 -42.28 13.44 -3.60
CA PHE A 562 -41.67 12.94 -4.84
C PHE A 562 -41.84 13.93 -6.00
N LEU A 563 -43.08 14.17 -6.46
CA LEU A 563 -43.32 14.93 -7.68
C LEU A 563 -42.87 16.39 -7.59
N THR A 564 -43.18 17.08 -6.49
CA THR A 564 -42.77 18.49 -6.30
C THR A 564 -41.25 18.62 -6.24
N ILE A 565 -40.59 17.74 -5.48
CA ILE A 565 -39.11 17.74 -5.34
C ILE A 565 -38.45 17.47 -6.70
N TYR A 566 -38.94 16.48 -7.43
CA TYR A 566 -38.44 16.13 -8.75
C TYR A 566 -38.67 17.26 -9.78
N GLY A 567 -39.84 17.91 -9.74
CA GLY A 567 -40.14 19.08 -10.57
C GLY A 567 -39.14 20.22 -10.34
N SER A 568 -38.86 20.55 -9.07
CA SER A 568 -37.86 21.56 -8.73
C SER A 568 -36.44 21.20 -9.22
N PHE A 569 -36.08 19.92 -9.17
CA PHE A 569 -34.81 19.46 -9.74
C PHE A 569 -34.74 19.66 -11.26
N LEU A 570 -35.82 19.35 -11.99
CA LEU A 570 -35.89 19.57 -13.44
C LEU A 570 -35.85 21.06 -13.81
N GLU A 571 -36.55 21.92 -13.05
CA GLU A 571 -36.49 23.37 -13.22
C GLU A 571 -35.07 23.91 -13.00
N GLN A 572 -34.37 23.39 -11.99
CA GLN A 572 -32.98 23.74 -11.73
C GLN A 572 -32.05 23.28 -12.85
N LEU A 573 -32.23 22.06 -13.37
CA LEU A 573 -31.48 21.55 -14.53
C LEU A 573 -31.67 22.44 -15.76
N LYS A 574 -32.92 22.83 -16.04
CA LYS A 574 -33.27 23.70 -17.16
C LYS A 574 -32.70 25.10 -17.03
N SER A 575 -32.77 25.70 -15.84
CA SER A 575 -32.40 27.10 -15.61
C SER A 575 -30.92 27.32 -15.28
N GLN A 576 -30.24 26.37 -14.66
CA GLN A 576 -28.88 26.55 -14.15
C GLN A 576 -27.82 25.69 -14.87
N VAL A 577 -28.22 24.56 -15.44
CA VAL A 577 -27.27 23.57 -15.99
C VAL A 577 -27.31 23.53 -17.52
N LEU A 578 -28.49 23.70 -18.11
CA LEU A 578 -28.71 23.66 -19.57
C LEU A 578 -28.78 25.06 -20.21
N ASP A 579 -28.44 26.12 -19.46
CA ASP A 579 -28.34 27.47 -20.01
C ASP A 579 -27.13 27.57 -20.96
N PRO A 580 -27.32 27.82 -22.27
CA PRO A 580 -26.22 27.95 -23.22
C PRO A 580 -25.19 29.02 -22.84
N SER A 581 -25.61 30.03 -22.06
CA SER A 581 -24.74 31.13 -21.63
C SER A 581 -23.85 30.79 -20.41
N SER A 582 -24.09 29.64 -19.77
CA SER A 582 -23.33 29.15 -18.60
C SER A 582 -22.20 28.16 -18.95
N ALA A 583 -22.12 27.70 -20.20
CA ALA A 583 -21.21 26.63 -20.61
C ALA A 583 -19.81 27.15 -20.99
N GLN A 584 -18.79 26.79 -20.20
CA GLN A 584 -17.38 27.08 -20.54
C GLN A 584 -16.78 26.11 -21.58
N ASN A 585 -17.44 24.97 -21.87
CA ASN A 585 -16.93 23.92 -22.75
C ASN A 585 -18.06 23.24 -23.54
N GLU A 586 -18.05 23.40 -24.87
CA GLU A 586 -19.08 22.94 -25.81
C GLU A 586 -19.26 21.40 -25.78
N SER A 587 -18.17 20.66 -25.56
CA SER A 587 -18.19 19.18 -25.48
C SER A 587 -18.92 18.68 -24.24
N GLN A 588 -18.73 19.33 -23.08
CA GLN A 588 -19.39 18.95 -21.83
C GLN A 588 -20.88 19.28 -21.86
N PHE A 589 -21.25 20.40 -22.48
CA PHE A 589 -22.64 20.79 -22.69
C PHE A 589 -23.40 19.79 -23.57
N ALA A 590 -22.79 19.32 -24.66
CA ALA A 590 -23.39 18.31 -25.53
C ALA A 590 -23.68 16.98 -24.79
N VAL A 591 -22.77 16.55 -23.91
CA VAL A 591 -22.95 15.34 -23.09
C VAL A 591 -24.06 15.52 -22.05
N LEU A 592 -24.12 16.67 -21.38
CA LEU A 592 -25.20 17.02 -20.44
C LEU A 592 -26.56 17.05 -21.14
N LEU A 593 -26.65 17.66 -22.32
CA LEU A 593 -27.88 17.75 -23.10
C LEU A 593 -28.38 16.36 -23.51
N ASN A 594 -27.49 15.46 -23.95
CA ASN A 594 -27.88 14.11 -24.34
C ASN A 594 -28.39 13.28 -23.16
N ASN A 595 -27.72 13.33 -22.01
CA ASN A 595 -28.19 12.64 -20.80
C ASN A 595 -29.51 13.23 -20.30
N SER A 596 -29.68 14.55 -20.37
CA SER A 596 -30.94 15.22 -20.00
C SER A 596 -32.10 14.80 -20.92
N LYS A 597 -31.86 14.68 -22.22
CA LYS A 597 -32.85 14.14 -23.18
C LYS A 597 -33.26 12.69 -22.85
N PHE A 598 -32.30 11.86 -22.45
CA PHE A 598 -32.58 10.49 -22.03
C PHE A 598 -33.46 10.45 -20.77
N VAL A 599 -33.15 11.28 -19.76
CA VAL A 599 -33.98 11.42 -18.55
C VAL A 599 -35.38 11.91 -18.89
N ALA A 600 -35.49 12.95 -19.72
CA ALA A 600 -36.78 13.48 -20.14
C ALA A 600 -37.62 12.40 -20.86
N GLY A 601 -37.02 11.68 -21.81
CA GLY A 601 -37.72 10.61 -22.54
C GLY A 601 -38.21 9.48 -21.65
N THR A 602 -37.37 9.01 -20.73
CA THR A 602 -37.71 7.93 -19.79
C THR A 602 -38.72 8.37 -18.74
N THR A 603 -38.59 9.60 -18.23
CA THR A 603 -39.56 10.24 -17.32
C THR A 603 -40.93 10.34 -17.97
N VAL A 604 -41.01 10.90 -19.18
CA VAL A 604 -42.28 11.05 -19.91
C VAL A 604 -42.90 9.69 -20.19
N SER A 605 -42.10 8.69 -20.58
CA SER A 605 -42.59 7.33 -20.80
C SER A 605 -43.18 6.73 -19.54
N PHE A 606 -42.56 6.95 -18.39
CA PHE A 606 -43.05 6.47 -17.10
C PHE A 606 -44.32 7.21 -16.66
N LEU A 607 -44.32 8.54 -16.68
CA LEU A 607 -45.43 9.37 -16.22
C LEU A 607 -46.68 9.29 -17.11
N LYS A 608 -46.54 8.86 -18.37
CA LYS A 608 -47.64 8.59 -19.30
C LYS A 608 -48.28 7.22 -19.10
N ASN A 609 -47.63 6.30 -18.40
CA ASN A 609 -48.20 5.00 -18.04
C ASN A 609 -49.16 5.15 -16.83
N ARG A 610 -50.27 5.88 -17.05
CA ARG A 610 -51.22 6.28 -16.01
C ARG A 610 -52.35 5.24 -15.86
N ASP A 611 -52.42 4.63 -14.68
CA ASP A 611 -53.58 3.89 -14.13
C ASP A 611 -54.05 4.52 -12.80
N LEU A 612 -53.91 5.85 -12.66
CA LEU A 612 -54.37 6.58 -11.47
C LEU A 612 -55.87 6.87 -11.58
N LYS A 613 -56.65 6.62 -10.51
CA LYS A 613 -57.99 7.17 -10.38
C LYS A 613 -57.89 8.70 -10.35
N GLU A 614 -58.75 9.38 -11.12
CA GLU A 614 -58.76 10.84 -11.32
C GLU A 614 -58.50 11.60 -10.01
N ASN A 615 -57.34 12.26 -9.92
CA ASN A 615 -56.99 13.20 -8.87
C ASN A 615 -56.42 14.46 -9.56
N GLU A 616 -57.28 15.44 -9.80
CA GLU A 616 -56.97 16.68 -10.55
C GLU A 616 -55.70 17.38 -10.02
N SER A 617 -55.47 17.32 -8.69
CA SER A 617 -54.31 17.91 -8.01
C SER A 617 -52.97 17.28 -8.44
N LEU A 618 -52.98 15.99 -8.79
CA LEU A 618 -51.82 15.24 -9.24
C LEU A 618 -51.56 15.48 -10.73
N ASP A 619 -52.64 15.58 -11.52
CA ASP A 619 -52.58 15.76 -12.97
C ASP A 619 -51.92 17.07 -13.39
N ASP A 620 -52.18 18.15 -12.64
CA ASP A 620 -51.55 19.45 -12.88
C ASP A 620 -50.03 19.40 -12.71
N ILE A 621 -49.55 18.75 -11.65
CA ILE A 621 -48.11 18.64 -11.37
C ILE A 621 -47.43 17.65 -12.31
N ILE A 622 -48.07 16.53 -12.65
CA ILE A 622 -47.51 15.62 -13.65
C ILE A 622 -47.43 16.32 -15.01
N SER A 623 -48.43 17.13 -15.37
CA SER A 623 -48.40 17.94 -16.59
C SER A 623 -47.28 18.97 -16.56
N LEU A 624 -47.06 19.63 -15.41
CA LEU A 624 -45.94 20.54 -15.20
C LEU A 624 -44.59 19.83 -15.36
N VAL A 625 -44.40 18.67 -14.74
CA VAL A 625 -43.17 17.85 -14.83
C VAL A 625 -42.93 17.33 -16.26
N ILE A 626 -43.98 16.98 -17.00
CA ILE A 626 -43.89 16.58 -18.41
C ILE A 626 -43.53 17.79 -19.30
N SER A 627 -44.02 18.99 -18.96
CA SER A 627 -43.79 20.21 -19.73
C SER A 627 -42.41 20.85 -19.48
N THR A 628 -41.86 20.63 -18.30
CA THR A 628 -40.58 21.22 -17.85
C THR A 628 -39.44 20.61 -18.63
#